data_AF-A0A438EYD0-F1
#
_entry.id   AF-A0A438EYD0-F1
#
_cell.length_a   1.000
_cell.length_b   1.000
_cell.length_c   1.000
_cell.angle_alpha   90.00
_cell.angle_beta   90.00
_cell.angle_gamma   90.00
#
_symmetry.space_group_name_H-M   'P 1'
#
loop_
_entity.id
_entity.type
_entity.pdbx_description
1 polymer ?
#
loop_
_entity_poly.entity_id
_entity_poly.type
_entity_poly.pdbx_seq_one_letter_code
_entity_poly.pdbx_strand_id
1 'polypeptide(L)' 'MAVAKSKDGIYTSQRKYILNLLIESKMLSCKPKSTPIDPKHQLGGAIDGLPMDNGKYQRLVGKLIYLSNT' A
#
# COMPACT_ATOMS: atom_id res chain seq x y z
N MET A 1 6.81 -1.27 10.08
CA MET A 1 8.12 -1.95 9.97
C MET A 1 7.96 -3.45 9.73
N ALA A 2 8.59 -3.99 8.69
CA ALA A 2 8.86 -5.43 8.61
C ALA A 2 10.28 -5.67 9.14
N VAL A 3 10.37 -6.28 10.32
CA VAL A 3 11.64 -6.53 10.99
C VAL A 3 12.28 -7.76 10.33
N ALA A 4 13.46 -7.60 9.73
CA ALA A 4 14.28 -8.72 9.29
C ALA A 4 15.41 -8.91 10.31
N LYS A 5 15.47 -10.08 10.95
CA LYS A 5 16.62 -10.47 11.76
C LYS A 5 17.68 -11.07 10.82
N SER A 6 18.83 -10.42 10.74
CA SER A 6 20.07 -10.96 10.16
C SER A 6 21.00 -11.42 11.29
N LYS A 7 22.03 -12.20 10.95
CA LYS A 7 23.10 -12.57 11.90
C LYS A 7 23.82 -11.34 12.48
N ASP A 8 23.82 -10.23 11.75
CA ASP A 8 24.45 -8.95 12.14
C ASP A 8 23.49 -7.97 12.83
N GLY A 9 22.25 -8.36 13.16
CA GLY A 9 21.29 -7.55 13.93
C GLY A 9 19.90 -7.44 13.33
N ILE A 10 19.11 -6.49 13.86
CA ILE A 10 17.76 -6.17 13.40
C ILE A 10 17.84 -5.08 12.34
N TYR A 11 17.51 -5.41 11.09
CA TYR A 11 17.44 -4.43 10.01
C TYR A 11 15.98 -4.16 9.64
N THR A 12 15.59 -2.89 9.66
CA THR A 12 14.28 -2.42 9.20
C THR A 12 14.40 -2.00 7.75
N SER A 13 14.11 -2.92 6.84
CA SER A 13 14.14 -2.61 5.41
C SER A 13 12.81 -2.01 4.97
N GLN A 14 12.78 -0.71 4.67
CA GLN A 14 11.64 -0.06 4.00
C GLN A 14 11.30 -0.79 2.69
N ARG A 15 12.31 -1.27 1.97
CA ARG A 15 12.16 -2.11 0.77
C ARG A 15 11.37 -3.39 1.03
N LYS A 16 11.62 -4.11 2.13
CA LYS A 16 10.85 -5.31 2.51
C LYS A 16 9.40 -4.97 2.82
N TYR A 17 9.16 -3.84 3.47
CA TYR A 17 7.80 -3.36 3.74
C TYR A 17 7.04 -3.01 2.45
N ILE A 18 7.67 -2.30 1.53
CA ILE A 18 7.12 -1.99 0.20
C ILE A 18 6.80 -3.27 -0.56
N LEU A 19 7.72 -4.25 -0.59
CA LEU A 19 7.50 -5.51 -1.29
C LEU A 19 6.29 -6.28 -0.74
N ASN A 20 6.18 -6.38 0.58
CA ASN A 20 5.03 -7.02 1.23
C ASN A 20 3.72 -6.29 0.93
N LEU A 21 3.74 -4.95 0.94
CA LEU A 21 2.58 -4.13 0.61
C LEU A 21 2.10 -4.39 -0.83
N LEU A 22 3.03 -4.46 -1.79
CA LEU A 22 2.73 -4.78 -3.19
C LEU A 22 2.18 -6.20 -3.37
N ILE A 23 2.66 -7.17 -2.58
CA ILE A 23 2.12 -8.54 -2.58
C ILE A 23 0.69 -8.56 -2.05
N GLU A 24 0.45 -7.94 -0.89
CA GLU A 24 -0.88 -7.89 -0.25
C GLU A 24 -1.92 -7.17 -1.12
N SER A 25 -1.51 -6.11 -1.84
CA SER A 25 -2.39 -5.38 -2.76
C SER A 25 -2.47 -5.99 -4.17
N LYS A 26 -1.73 -7.09 -4.42
CA LYS A 26 -1.60 -7.74 -5.75
C LYS A 26 -1.10 -6.79 -6.84
N MET A 27 -0.20 -5.87 -6.50
CA MET A 27 0.34 -4.85 -7.40
C MET A 27 1.76 -5.13 -7.89
N LEU A 28 2.33 -6.31 -7.63
CA LEU A 28 3.69 -6.67 -8.07
C LEU A 28 3.90 -6.57 -9.59
N SER A 29 2.87 -6.89 -10.38
CA SER A 29 2.93 -6.84 -11.85
C SER A 29 2.41 -5.53 -12.43
N CYS A 30 2.02 -4.57 -11.60
CA CYS A 30 1.51 -3.29 -12.08
C CYS A 30 2.63 -2.45 -12.70
N LYS A 31 2.34 -1.84 -13.85
CA LYS A 31 3.26 -0.87 -14.45
C LYS A 31 3.34 0.36 -13.55
N PRO A 32 4.54 0.89 -13.26
CA PRO A 32 4.67 2.14 -12.55
C PRO A 32 4.01 3.26 -13.37
N LYS A 33 3.26 4.13 -12.70
CA LYS A 33 2.67 5.32 -13.30
C LYS A 33 3.28 6.53 -12.59
N SER A 34 3.95 7.39 -13.35
CA SER A 34 4.52 8.64 -12.82
C SER A 34 3.46 9.72 -12.58
N THR A 35 2.31 9.60 -13.25
CA THR A 35 1.19 10.52 -13.06
C THR A 35 0.53 10.23 -11.72
N PRO A 36 0.54 11.19 -10.77
CA PRO A 36 -0.22 11.04 -9.53
C PRO A 36 -1.71 10.92 -9.84
N ILE A 37 -2.45 10.25 -8.96
CA ILE A 37 -3.91 10.26 -9.02
C ILE A 37 -4.39 11.70 -8.74
N ASP A 38 -5.39 12.17 -9.48
CA ASP A 38 -6.00 13.47 -9.22
C ASP A 38 -6.72 13.41 -7.85
N PRO A 39 -6.35 14.24 -6.86
CA PRO A 39 -7.01 14.26 -5.54
C PRO A 39 -8.50 14.62 -5.62
N LYS A 40 -8.92 15.32 -6.68
CA LYS A 40 -10.32 15.68 -6.93
C LYS A 40 -11.05 14.63 -7.76
N HIS A 41 -10.39 13.52 -8.12
CA HIS A 41 -11.04 12.42 -8.81
C HIS A 41 -12.09 11.83 -7.88
N GLN A 42 -13.35 12.15 -8.17
CA GLN A 42 -14.46 11.47 -7.54
C GLN A 42 -14.41 10.02 -8.02
N LEU A 43 -14.34 9.09 -7.08
CA LEU A 43 -14.63 7.69 -7.36
C LEU A 43 -16.08 7.69 -7.86
N GLY A 44 -16.25 7.67 -9.19
CA GLY A 44 -17.57 7.67 -9.81
C GLY A 44 -18.39 6.59 -9.12
N GLY A 45 -19.56 6.97 -8.59
CA GLY A 45 -20.40 6.06 -7.82
C GLY A 45 -20.65 4.82 -8.66
N ALA A 46 -19.96 3.73 -8.34
CA ALA A 46 -20.29 2.44 -8.90
C ALA A 46 -21.63 2.08 -8.27
N ILE A 47 -22.70 2.42 -8.97
CA ILE A 47 -24.09 2.21 -8.51
C ILE A 47 -24.32 0.72 -8.22
N ASP A 48 -23.50 -0.15 -8.83
CA ASP A 48 -23.50 -1.62 -8.70
C ASP A 48 -22.22 -2.18 -8.05
N GLY A 49 -21.43 -1.36 -7.37
CA GLY A 49 -20.18 -1.78 -6.74
C GLY A 49 -20.42 -2.62 -5.48
N LEU A 50 -19.76 -3.78 -5.37
CA LEU A 50 -19.72 -4.56 -4.12
C LEU A 50 -19.29 -3.66 -2.95
N PRO A 51 -19.96 -3.73 -1.79
CA PRO A 51 -19.55 -2.99 -0.60
C PRO A 51 -18.07 -3.27 -0.31
N MET A 52 -17.25 -2.22 -0.36
CA MET A 52 -15.85 -2.35 -0.04
C MET A 52 -15.71 -2.58 1.48
N ASP A 53 -14.83 -3.49 1.87
CA ASP A 53 -14.51 -3.71 3.27
C ASP A 53 -13.75 -2.50 3.81
N ASN A 54 -14.43 -1.70 4.64
CA ASN A 54 -13.90 -0.49 5.27
C ASN A 54 -12.59 -0.76 6.03
N GLY A 55 -12.46 -1.91 6.70
CA GLY A 55 -11.27 -2.28 7.45
C GLY A 55 -10.08 -2.53 6.53
N LYS A 56 -10.29 -3.19 5.38
CA LYS A 56 -9.25 -3.37 4.37
C LYS A 56 -8.79 -2.04 3.77
N TYR A 57 -9.74 -1.15 3.47
CA TYR A 57 -9.44 0.18 2.93
C TYR A 57 -8.62 1.02 3.92
N GLN A 58 -9.10 1.15 5.16
CA GLN A 58 -8.41 1.90 6.22
C GLN A 58 -7.01 1.34 6.51
N ARG A 59 -6.86 0.01 6.55
CA ARG A 59 -5.55 -0.64 6.73
C ARG A 59 -4.60 -0.32 5.58
N LEU A 60 -5.07 -0.28 4.34
CA LEU A 60 -4.24 0.10 3.18
C LEU A 60 -3.80 1.56 3.27
N VAL A 61 -4.74 2.48 3.53
CA VAL A 61 -4.44 3.92 3.69
C VAL A 61 -3.41 4.15 4.81
N GLY A 62 -3.57 3.51 5.96
CA GLY A 62 -2.61 3.61 7.06
C GLY A 62 -1.20 3.13 6.68
N LYS A 63 -1.09 2.04 5.91
CA LYS A 63 0.21 1.55 5.41
C LYS A 63 0.86 2.53 4.43
N LEU A 64 0.06 3.18 3.57
CA LEU A 64 0.55 4.18 2.63
C LEU A 64 1.01 5.46 3.34
N ILE A 65 0.24 5.96 4.31
CA ILE A 65 0.65 7.11 5.14
C ILE A 65 1.96 6.80 5.85
N TYR A 66 2.08 5.62 6.44
CA TYR A 66 3.31 5.19 7.10
C TYR A 66 4.51 5.16 6.13
N LEU A 67 4.31 4.65 4.91
CA LEU A 67 5.35 4.64 3.88
C LEU A 67 5.81 6.05 3.48
N SER A 68 4.88 7.01 3.39
CA SER A 68 5.19 8.40 3.00
C SER A 68 5.86 9.23 4.10
N ASN A 69 5.71 8.84 5.36
CA ASN A 69 6.25 9.57 6.52
C ASN A 69 7.52 8.94 7.12
N THR A 70 8.08 7.89 6.50
CA THR A 70 9.35 7.25 6.90
C THR A 70 10.41 7.51 5.85
#